data_AF-A0A3D2V0F3-F1
#
_entry.id   AF-A0A3D2V0F3-F1
#
_cell.length_a   1.000
_cell.length_b   1.000
_cell.length_c   1.000
_cell.angle_alpha   90.00
_cell.angle_beta   90.00
_cell.angle_gamma   90.00
#
_symmetry.space_group_name_H-M   'P 1'
#
loop_
_entity.id
_entity.type
_entity.pdbx_description
1 polymer ?
#
loop_
_entity_poly.entity_id
_entity_poly.type
_entity_poly.pdbx_seq_one_letter_code
_entity_poly.pdbx_strand_id
1 'polypeptide(L)'
;MELYSYSKCGTCRKAIRFLENRKVKFELIDITEITPPKLVLKAAMKAKGMKKLFNTSGGQYRKLKLKDKLKTMTESQALDLLASDGMLIKRPIAVDKRKVTVGFDIEEYKKVW
;
A
#
# COMPACT_ATOMS: atom_id res chain seq x y z
N MET A 1 4.66 -13.96 -3.66
CA MET A 1 3.90 -12.75 -3.32
C MET A 1 4.64 -12.01 -2.22
N GLU A 2 4.77 -10.71 -2.36
CA GLU A 2 5.32 -9.82 -1.33
C GLU A 2 4.14 -9.08 -0.66
N LEU A 3 4.20 -8.95 0.66
CA LEU A 3 3.20 -8.26 1.47
C LEU A 3 3.87 -7.15 2.28
N TYR A 4 3.81 -5.93 1.75
CA TYR A 4 4.27 -4.73 2.42
C TYR A 4 3.28 -4.35 3.53
N SER A 5 3.74 -4.40 4.76
CA SER A 5 2.95 -4.37 5.97
C SER A 5 3.59 -3.48 7.03
N TYR A 6 2.87 -3.24 8.12
CA TYR A 6 3.44 -2.66 9.33
C TYR A 6 2.85 -3.37 10.55
N SER A 7 3.72 -3.80 11.46
CA SER A 7 3.36 -4.61 12.64
C SER A 7 2.22 -4.02 13.48
N LYS A 8 2.20 -2.70 13.68
CA LYS A 8 1.16 -2.02 14.48
C LYS A 8 -0.13 -1.74 13.72
N CYS A 9 -0.25 -2.14 12.44
CA CYS A 9 -1.46 -1.92 11.64
C CYS A 9 -2.47 -3.05 11.79
N GLY A 10 -3.64 -2.76 12.37
CA GLY A 10 -4.74 -3.73 12.50
C GLY A 10 -5.24 -4.27 11.15
N THR A 11 -5.32 -3.43 10.13
CA THR A 11 -5.73 -3.83 8.76
C THR A 11 -4.72 -4.80 8.13
N CYS A 12 -3.42 -4.61 8.38
CA CYS A 12 -2.39 -5.54 7.91
C CYS A 12 -2.52 -6.90 8.60
N ARG A 13 -2.76 -6.94 9.92
CA ARG A 13 -2.99 -8.20 10.65
C ARG A 13 -4.18 -8.98 10.10
N LYS A 14 -5.25 -8.30 9.67
CA LYS A 14 -6.39 -8.95 9.02
C LYS A 14 -6.02 -9.57 7.68
N ALA A 15 -5.24 -8.87 6.85
CA ALA A 15 -4.76 -9.38 5.57
C ALA A 15 -3.83 -10.59 5.74
N ILE A 16 -2.88 -10.52 6.67
CA ILE A 16 -1.96 -11.62 7.01
C ILE A 16 -2.74 -12.88 7.37
N ARG A 17 -3.66 -12.78 8.35
CA ARG A 17 -4.50 -13.92 8.77
C ARG A 17 -5.32 -14.50 7.62
N PHE A 18 -5.87 -13.64 6.75
CA PHE A 18 -6.64 -14.10 5.60
C PHE A 18 -5.78 -14.95 4.65
N LEU A 19 -4.57 -14.47 4.34
CA LEU A 19 -3.64 -15.15 3.44
C LEU A 19 -3.10 -16.46 4.05
N GLU A 20 -2.77 -16.44 5.34
CA GLU A 20 -2.35 -17.63 6.10
C GLU A 20 -3.45 -18.69 6.12
N ASN A 21 -4.71 -18.31 6.38
CA ASN A 21 -5.84 -19.24 6.38
C ASN A 21 -6.08 -19.88 5.01
N ARG A 22 -5.77 -19.16 3.93
CA ARG A 22 -5.80 -19.69 2.55
C ARG A 22 -4.53 -20.43 2.14
N LYS A 23 -3.55 -20.55 3.03
CA LYS A 23 -2.24 -21.15 2.77
C LYS A 23 -1.51 -20.50 1.58
N VAL A 24 -1.76 -19.21 1.34
CA VAL A 24 -1.04 -18.44 0.32
C VAL A 24 0.36 -18.13 0.85
N LYS A 25 1.39 -18.48 0.09
CA LYS A 25 2.78 -18.17 0.45
C LYS A 25 3.09 -16.70 0.16
N PHE A 26 3.60 -16.00 1.16
CA PHE A 26 4.05 -14.62 1.01
C PHE A 26 5.26 -14.29 1.87
N GLU A 27 6.01 -13.30 1.42
CA GLU A 27 7.05 -12.64 2.18
C GLU A 27 6.48 -11.39 2.86
N LEU A 28 6.69 -11.26 4.16
CA LEU A 28 6.25 -10.09 4.92
C LEU A 28 7.37 -9.05 4.95
N ILE A 29 7.11 -7.87 4.41
CA ILE A 29 8.10 -6.78 4.31
C ILE A 29 7.60 -5.61 5.15
N ASP A 30 8.43 -5.08 6.06
CA ASP A 30 8.07 -3.85 6.77
C ASP A 30 8.17 -2.66 5.82
N ILE A 31 7.01 -2.07 5.50
CA ILE A 31 6.90 -0.97 4.55
C ILE A 31 7.65 0.29 4.99
N THR A 32 7.96 0.39 6.29
CA THR A 32 8.64 1.55 6.89
C THR A 32 10.16 1.43 6.81
N GLU A 33 10.67 0.21 6.62
CA GLU A 33 12.08 -0.06 6.38
C GLU A 33 12.38 -0.18 4.88
N ILE A 34 11.51 -0.90 4.15
CA ILE A 34 11.64 -1.15 2.72
C ILE A 34 10.34 -0.72 2.02
N THR A 35 10.41 0.38 1.28
CA THR A 35 9.27 0.86 0.49
C THR A 35 9.05 -0.02 -0.75
N PRO A 36 7.80 -0.17 -1.23
CA PRO A 36 7.54 -0.86 -2.48
C PRO A 36 8.24 -0.14 -3.64
N PRO A 37 8.84 -0.87 -4.59
CA PRO A 37 9.46 -0.26 -5.76
C PRO A 37 8.49 0.65 -6.50
N LYS A 38 9.00 1.72 -7.15
CA LYS A 38 8.17 2.64 -7.95
C LYS A 38 7.30 1.92 -8.98
N LEU A 39 7.77 0.80 -9.54
CA LEU A 39 7.00 -0.02 -10.47
C LEU A 39 5.75 -0.65 -9.81
N VAL A 40 5.88 -1.15 -8.58
CA VAL A 40 4.76 -1.65 -7.78
C VAL A 40 3.80 -0.51 -7.43
N LEU A 41 4.33 0.64 -7.00
CA LEU A 41 3.52 1.82 -6.69
C LEU A 41 2.77 2.34 -7.91
N LYS A 42 3.38 2.33 -9.09
CA LYS A 42 2.74 2.71 -10.35
C LYS A 42 1.61 1.75 -10.73
N ALA A 43 1.83 0.45 -10.57
CA ALA A 43 0.78 -0.55 -10.80
C ALA A 43 -0.39 -0.38 -9.82
N ALA A 44 -0.09 -0.19 -8.52
CA ALA A 44 -1.07 0.12 -7.50
C ALA A 44 -1.85 1.40 -7.83
N MET A 45 -1.17 2.45 -8.28
CA MET A 45 -1.75 3.74 -8.64
C MET A 45 -2.72 3.60 -9.80
N LYS A 46 -2.35 2.83 -10.83
CA LYS A 46 -3.23 2.53 -11.96
C LYS A 46 -4.48 1.74 -11.51
N ALA A 47 -4.34 0.85 -10.54
CA ALA A 47 -5.44 0.01 -10.06
C ALA A 47 -6.44 0.75 -9.15
N LYS A 48 -5.97 1.69 -8.31
CA LYS A 48 -6.80 2.31 -7.26
C LYS A 48 -6.93 3.83 -7.36
N GLY A 49 -6.09 4.48 -8.15
CA GLY A 49 -5.94 5.92 -8.24
C GLY A 49 -5.00 6.49 -7.16
N MET A 50 -4.29 7.56 -7.53
CA MET A 50 -3.26 8.23 -6.71
C MET A 50 -3.68 8.48 -5.26
N LYS A 51 -4.84 9.10 -5.02
CA LYS A 51 -5.28 9.47 -3.67
C LYS A 51 -5.46 8.25 -2.75
N LYS A 52 -5.85 7.09 -3.28
CA LYS A 52 -6.08 5.87 -2.49
C LYS A 52 -4.78 5.19 -2.06
N LEU A 53 -3.65 5.52 -2.69
CA LEU A 53 -2.33 5.03 -2.28
C LEU A 53 -1.76 5.77 -1.08
N PHE A 54 -2.31 6.93 -0.72
CA PHE A 54 -1.85 7.65 0.46
C PHE A 54 -2.54 7.14 1.73
N ASN A 55 -1.77 7.01 2.79
CA ASN A 55 -2.25 6.79 4.15
C ASN A 55 -2.90 8.06 4.71
N THR A 56 -4.10 8.38 4.22
CA THR A 56 -4.83 9.61 4.61
C THR A 56 -5.16 9.70 6.10
N SER A 57 -5.24 8.56 6.79
CA SER A 57 -5.39 8.46 8.24
C SER A 57 -4.09 8.69 9.02
N GLY A 58 -2.94 8.60 8.37
CA GLY A 58 -1.63 8.67 9.00
C GLY A 58 -1.24 10.08 9.45
N GLY A 59 -0.48 10.16 10.56
CA GLY A 59 0.04 11.44 11.06
C GLY A 59 0.90 12.17 10.04
N GLN A 60 1.71 11.43 9.28
CA GLN A 60 2.62 11.97 8.26
C GLN A 60 1.88 12.69 7.12
N TYR A 61 0.75 12.12 6.66
CA TYR A 61 -0.11 12.75 5.67
C TYR A 61 -0.66 14.10 6.14
N ARG A 62 -1.06 14.19 7.43
CA ARG A 62 -1.57 15.43 8.04
C ARG A 62 -0.45 16.46 8.24
N LYS A 63 0.70 16.04 8.78
CA LYS A 63 1.87 16.90 9.02
C LYS A 63 2.35 17.57 7.73
N LEU A 64 2.40 16.83 6.62
CA LEU A 64 2.83 17.34 5.32
C LEU A 64 1.75 18.12 4.55
N LYS A 65 0.55 18.27 5.12
CA LYS A 65 -0.62 18.92 4.50
C LYS A 65 -0.93 18.36 3.11
N LEU A 66 -0.82 17.03 2.95
CA LEU A 66 -0.95 16.39 1.64
C LEU A 66 -2.34 16.50 1.03
N LYS A 67 -3.39 16.72 1.84
CA LYS A 67 -4.75 16.95 1.33
C LYS A 67 -4.81 18.08 0.31
N ASP A 68 -4.08 19.17 0.54
CA ASP A 68 -4.08 20.33 -0.35
C ASP A 68 -3.05 20.17 -1.48
N LYS A 69 -1.86 19.63 -1.16
CA LYS A 69 -0.82 19.38 -2.16
C LYS A 69 -1.26 18.39 -3.25
N LEU A 70 -2.04 17.37 -2.89
CA LEU A 70 -2.53 16.39 -3.85
C LEU A 70 -3.48 16.96 -4.91
N LYS A 71 -4.03 18.17 -4.72
CA LYS A 71 -4.89 18.82 -5.72
C LYS A 71 -4.10 19.26 -6.96
N THR A 72 -2.82 19.55 -6.80
CA THR A 72 -1.93 20.07 -7.86
C THR A 72 -0.74 19.14 -8.14
N MET A 73 -0.58 18.07 -7.37
CA MET A 73 0.51 17.10 -7.51
C MET A 73 0.30 16.19 -8.73
N THR A 74 1.36 15.98 -9.49
CA THR A 74 1.36 15.01 -10.61
C THR A 74 1.54 13.59 -10.10
N GLU A 75 1.16 12.59 -10.92
CA GLU A 75 1.38 11.19 -10.59
C GLU A 75 2.86 10.86 -10.36
N SER A 76 3.77 11.46 -11.15
CA SER A 76 5.22 11.26 -10.98
C SER A 76 5.68 11.75 -9.61
N GLN A 77 5.29 12.97 -9.22
CA GLN A 77 5.63 13.53 -7.92
C GLN A 77 5.05 12.69 -6.76
N ALA A 78 3.84 12.16 -6.93
CA ALA A 78 3.23 11.29 -5.96
C ALA A 78 3.98 9.96 -5.82
N LEU A 79 4.44 9.36 -6.93
CA LEU A 79 5.25 8.14 -6.91
C LEU A 79 6.60 8.38 -6.23
N ASP A 80 7.26 9.49 -6.52
CA ASP A 80 8.53 9.86 -5.88
C ASP A 80 8.35 10.03 -4.37
N LEU A 81 7.29 10.74 -3.96
CA LEU A 81 6.98 10.95 -2.56
C LEU A 81 6.66 9.64 -1.83
N LEU A 82 5.81 8.79 -2.41
CA LEU A 82 5.45 7.50 -1.82
C LEU A 82 6.66 6.57 -1.70
N ALA A 83 7.56 6.56 -2.70
CA ALA A 83 8.78 5.76 -2.65
C ALA A 83 9.76 6.24 -1.58
N SER A 84 9.71 7.52 -1.21
CA SER A 84 10.61 8.13 -0.21
C SER A 84 10.22 7.87 1.25
N ASP A 85 8.94 7.62 1.54
CA ASP A 85 8.45 7.42 2.91
C ASP A 85 7.30 6.41 2.98
N GLY A 86 7.60 5.22 3.50
CA GLY A 86 6.64 4.14 3.71
C GLY A 86 5.43 4.50 4.59
N MET A 87 5.58 5.48 5.50
CA MET A 87 4.49 5.93 6.37
C MET A 87 3.39 6.69 5.60
N LEU A 88 3.72 7.19 4.41
CA LEU A 88 2.77 7.82 3.50
C LEU A 88 1.95 6.82 2.70
N ILE A 89 2.36 5.55 2.65
CA ILE A 89 1.75 4.55 1.80
C ILE A 89 0.57 3.88 2.50
N LYS A 90 -0.55 3.75 1.78
CA LYS A 90 -1.72 2.98 2.21
C LYS A 90 -1.33 1.52 2.29
N ARG A 91 -1.59 0.92 3.46
CA ARG A 91 -1.15 -0.43 3.81
C ARG A 91 -2.35 -1.33 4.16
N PRO A 92 -2.22 -2.67 3.99
CA PRO A 92 -1.10 -3.35 3.34
C PRO A 92 -1.05 -3.12 1.82
N ILE A 93 0.10 -3.38 1.18
CA ILE A 93 0.18 -3.59 -0.27
C ILE A 93 0.60 -5.05 -0.48
N ALA A 94 -0.25 -5.84 -1.13
CA ALA A 94 0.12 -7.18 -1.56
C ALA A 94 0.38 -7.16 -3.06
N VAL A 95 1.50 -7.74 -3.49
CA VAL A 95 1.89 -7.78 -4.89
C VAL A 95 2.51 -9.13 -5.25
N ASP A 96 2.18 -9.59 -6.43
CA ASP A 96 2.84 -10.69 -7.11
C ASP A 96 2.98 -10.31 -8.58
N LYS A 97 3.77 -11.07 -9.35
CA LYS A 97 4.19 -10.78 -10.74
C LYS A 97 3.15 -10.06 -11.63
N ARG A 98 1.85 -10.34 -11.47
CA ARG A 98 0.76 -9.76 -12.28
C ARG A 98 -0.36 -9.06 -11.49
N LYS A 99 -0.35 -9.13 -10.15
CA LYS A 99 -1.50 -8.75 -9.31
C LYS A 99 -1.06 -7.79 -8.22
N VAL A 100 -1.88 -6.79 -7.91
CA VAL A 100 -1.64 -5.85 -6.81
C VAL A 100 -2.94 -5.50 -6.11
N THR A 101 -2.94 -5.51 -4.78
CA THR A 101 -4.04 -5.03 -3.94
C THR A 101 -3.52 -4.00 -2.94
N VAL A 102 -4.30 -2.96 -2.68
CA VAL A 102 -3.93 -1.84 -1.79
C VAL A 102 -4.98 -1.67 -0.71
N GLY A 103 -4.55 -1.70 0.54
CA GLY A 103 -5.43 -1.87 1.69
C GLY A 103 -5.93 -3.31 1.79
N PHE A 104 -6.75 -3.59 2.80
CA PHE A 104 -7.42 -4.88 2.94
C PHE A 104 -8.91 -4.69 2.68
N ASP A 105 -9.38 -5.28 1.59
CA ASP A 105 -10.78 -5.48 1.28
C ASP A 105 -10.98 -6.98 1.07
N ILE A 106 -11.88 -7.59 1.84
CA ILE A 106 -12.03 -9.05 1.86
C ILE A 106 -12.52 -9.60 0.52
N GLU A 107 -13.41 -8.88 -0.17
CA GLU A 107 -13.98 -9.33 -1.43
C GLU A 107 -12.97 -9.21 -2.57
N GLU A 108 -12.15 -8.16 -2.57
CA GLU A 108 -11.00 -8.05 -3.46
C GLU A 108 -9.97 -9.15 -3.18
N TYR A 109 -9.60 -9.37 -1.91
CA TYR A 109 -8.63 -10.40 -1.57
C TYR A 109 -9.10 -11.79 -1.98
N LYS A 110 -10.39 -12.13 -1.78
CA LYS A 110 -10.94 -13.42 -2.23
C LYS A 110 -10.84 -13.65 -3.73
N LYS A 111 -10.97 -12.59 -4.53
CA LYS A 111 -10.92 -12.64 -6.00
C LYS A 111 -9.49 -12.69 -6.52
N VAL A 112 -8.57 -12.04 -5.83
CA VAL A 112 -7.18 -11.87 -6.29
C VAL A 112 -6.26 -12.98 -5.77
N TRP A 113 -6.40 -13.37 -4.48
CA TRP A 113 -5.49 -14.23 -3.72
C TRP A 113 -6.19 -15.48 -3.19
#